data_AF-A0A358CZ48-F1
#
_entry.id   AF-A0A358CZ48-F1
#
_cell.length_a   1.000
_cell.length_b   1.000
_cell.length_c   1.000
_cell.angle_alpha   90.00
_cell.angle_beta   90.00
_cell.angle_gamma   90.00
#
_symmetry.space_group_name_H-M   'P 1'
#
loop_
_entity.id
_entity.type
_entity.pdbx_description
1 polymer ?
#
loop_
_entity_poly.entity_id
_entity_poly.type
_entity_poly.pdbx_seq_one_letter_code
_entity_poly.pdbx_strand_id
1 'polypeptide(L)'
;MRTHEDRIRSYFAACSSGSKDEVASHFTEDAVIYDTNHAPIISAENIGNFWVQIHAKWTGANWVVERIVEDETSAAIEWRMDGEHQGNKFEVRGSEHYQFR
;
A
#
# COMPACT_ATOMS: atom_id res chain seq x y z
N MET A 1 -11.30 19.46 -0.25
CA MET A 1 -10.03 18.88 -0.75
C MET A 1 -9.93 17.50 -0.14
N ARG A 2 -9.56 16.47 -0.91
CA ARG A 2 -9.13 15.19 -0.30
C ARG A 2 -7.73 15.40 0.23
N THR A 3 -7.48 15.06 1.49
CA THR A 3 -6.14 15.12 2.11
C THR A 3 -5.24 14.02 1.54
N HIS A 4 -3.94 14.02 1.85
CA HIS A 4 -3.10 12.87 1.50
C HIS A 4 -3.54 11.65 2.30
N GLU A 5 -4.02 11.85 3.52
CA GLU A 5 -4.69 10.81 4.32
C GLU A 5 -5.82 10.11 3.58
N ASP A 6 -6.76 10.85 2.99
CA ASP A 6 -7.87 10.25 2.24
C ASP A 6 -7.35 9.37 1.08
N ARG A 7 -6.31 9.83 0.38
CA ARG A 7 -5.69 9.08 -0.73
C ARG A 7 -4.98 7.82 -0.24
N ILE A 8 -4.20 7.92 0.84
CA ILE A 8 -3.46 6.78 1.41
C ILE A 8 -4.42 5.72 1.95
N ARG A 9 -5.48 6.13 2.67
CA ARG A 9 -6.50 5.20 3.16
C ARG A 9 -7.22 4.49 2.02
N SER A 10 -7.56 5.23 0.96
CA SER A 10 -8.15 4.64 -0.25
C SER A 10 -7.18 3.67 -0.95
N TYR A 11 -5.89 4.00 -1.01
CA TYR A 11 -4.86 3.11 -1.55
C TYR A 11 -4.75 1.81 -0.75
N PHE A 12 -4.71 1.86 0.59
CA PHE A 12 -4.67 0.67 1.43
C PHE A 12 -5.96 -0.17 1.34
N ALA A 13 -7.11 0.47 1.15
CA ALA A 13 -8.36 -0.21 0.86
C ALA A 13 -8.30 -0.95 -0.50
N ALA A 14 -7.69 -0.33 -1.53
CA ALA A 14 -7.47 -0.98 -2.83
C ALA A 14 -6.49 -2.17 -2.75
N CYS A 15 -5.43 -2.07 -1.93
CA CYS A 15 -4.57 -3.22 -1.63
C CYS A 15 -5.36 -4.39 -1.02
N SER A 16 -6.30 -4.08 -0.12
CA SER A 16 -7.15 -5.06 0.55
C SER A 16 -8.27 -5.62 -0.34
N SER A 17 -8.68 -4.89 -1.40
CA SER A 17 -9.62 -5.41 -2.40
C SER A 17 -8.95 -6.34 -3.42
N GLY A 18 -7.61 -6.28 -3.52
CA GLY A 18 -6.84 -7.03 -4.50
C GLY A 18 -6.98 -6.50 -5.93
N SER A 19 -7.43 -5.25 -6.11
CA SER A 19 -7.61 -4.65 -7.43
C SER A 19 -6.35 -3.95 -7.93
N LYS A 20 -5.68 -4.53 -8.93
CA LYS A 20 -4.52 -3.93 -9.62
C LYS A 20 -4.81 -2.49 -10.06
N ASP A 21 -5.93 -2.28 -10.74
CA ASP A 21 -6.23 -1.01 -11.40
C ASP A 21 -6.60 0.07 -10.39
N GLU A 22 -7.32 -0.29 -9.32
CA GLU A 22 -7.59 0.64 -8.21
C GLU A 22 -6.28 1.03 -7.52
N VAL A 23 -5.40 0.06 -7.22
CA VAL A 23 -4.09 0.37 -6.64
C VAL A 23 -3.30 1.32 -7.54
N ALA A 24 -3.17 1.00 -8.83
CA ALA A 24 -2.41 1.81 -9.78
C ALA A 24 -2.97 3.24 -9.90
N SER A 25 -4.29 3.44 -9.77
CA SER A 25 -4.93 4.75 -9.84
C SER A 25 -4.48 5.74 -8.73
N HIS A 26 -3.86 5.23 -7.67
CA HIS A 26 -3.33 6.04 -6.58
C HIS A 26 -1.91 6.58 -6.82
N PHE A 27 -1.27 6.25 -7.94
CA PHE A 27 0.12 6.64 -8.23
C PHE A 27 0.23 7.47 -9.51
N THR A 28 1.29 8.28 -9.61
CA THR A 28 1.68 8.86 -10.91
C THR A 28 2.26 7.78 -11.80
N GLU A 29 2.22 7.98 -13.12
CA GLU A 29 2.75 7.01 -14.09
C GLU A 29 4.21 6.62 -13.80
N ASP A 30 5.00 7.56 -13.29
CA ASP A 30 6.43 7.42 -12.97
C ASP A 30 6.72 7.13 -11.48
N ALA A 31 5.71 6.80 -10.67
CA ALA A 31 5.91 6.54 -9.25
C ALA A 31 6.89 5.39 -8.99
N VAL A 32 7.61 5.47 -7.87
CA VAL A 32 8.57 4.45 -7.46
C VAL A 32 8.35 4.08 -5.99
N ILE A 33 8.25 2.77 -5.72
CA ILE A 33 8.29 2.23 -4.35
C ILE A 33 9.68 1.66 -4.09
N TYR A 34 10.28 2.12 -3.00
CA TYR A 34 11.52 1.57 -2.45
C TYR A 34 11.18 0.76 -1.20
N ASP A 35 11.68 -0.48 -1.13
CA ASP A 35 11.48 -1.37 0.01
C ASP A 35 12.82 -2.05 0.37
N THR A 36 12.97 -2.46 1.63
CA THR A 36 14.19 -3.13 2.09
C THR A 36 14.29 -4.59 1.65
N ASN A 37 13.19 -5.20 1.21
CA ASN A 37 13.10 -6.63 0.92
C ASN A 37 13.19 -6.96 -0.58
N HIS A 38 13.06 -5.97 -1.46
CA HIS A 38 13.11 -6.18 -2.91
C HIS A 38 13.65 -4.97 -3.66
N ALA A 39 14.00 -5.16 -4.94
CA ALA A 39 14.40 -4.07 -5.82
C ALA A 39 13.27 -3.06 -6.02
N PRO A 40 13.56 -1.78 -6.36
CA PRO A 40 12.54 -0.75 -6.54
C PRO A 40 11.50 -1.15 -7.59
N ILE A 41 10.24 -0.87 -7.30
CA ILE A 41 9.13 -1.08 -8.24
C ILE A 41 8.83 0.25 -8.91
N ILE A 42 8.98 0.30 -10.24
CA ILE A 42 8.88 1.52 -11.03
C ILE A 42 7.62 1.46 -11.87
N SER A 43 6.85 2.55 -11.85
CA SER A 43 5.56 2.80 -12.51
C SER A 43 4.31 2.37 -11.74
N ALA A 44 3.25 3.15 -11.89
CA ALA A 44 1.93 2.85 -11.30
C ALA A 44 1.42 1.45 -11.69
N GLU A 45 1.61 1.05 -12.95
CA GLU A 45 1.17 -0.26 -13.43
C GLU A 45 1.89 -1.40 -12.69
N ASN A 46 3.21 -1.31 -12.56
CA ASN A 46 4.01 -2.33 -11.89
C ASN A 46 3.72 -2.39 -10.38
N ILE A 47 3.45 -1.23 -9.76
CA ILE A 47 3.00 -1.17 -8.37
C ILE A 47 1.66 -1.91 -8.20
N GLY A 48 0.68 -1.67 -9.07
CA GLY A 48 -0.59 -2.41 -9.06
C GLY A 48 -0.40 -3.92 -9.27
N ASN A 49 0.43 -4.32 -10.24
CA ASN A 49 0.77 -5.72 -10.50
C ASN A 49 1.43 -6.40 -9.29
N PHE A 50 2.31 -5.68 -8.58
CA PHE A 50 2.99 -6.22 -7.41
C PHE A 50 2.02 -6.47 -6.26
N TRP A 51 1.20 -5.48 -5.90
CA TRP A 51 0.31 -5.60 -4.75
C TRP A 51 -0.79 -6.64 -4.93
N VAL A 52 -1.31 -6.85 -6.14
CA VAL A 52 -2.26 -7.96 -6.40
C VAL A 52 -1.60 -9.33 -6.18
N GLN A 53 -0.33 -9.49 -6.56
CA GLN A 53 0.41 -10.73 -6.30
C GLN A 53 0.63 -10.94 -4.80
N ILE A 54 0.95 -9.87 -4.06
CA ILE A 54 1.12 -9.93 -2.61
C ILE A 54 -0.21 -10.26 -1.91
N HIS A 55 -1.31 -9.60 -2.27
CA HIS A 55 -2.65 -9.91 -1.77
C HIS A 55 -3.02 -11.39 -1.99
N ALA A 56 -2.71 -11.94 -3.16
CA ALA A 56 -3.03 -13.34 -3.49
C ALA A 56 -2.21 -14.39 -2.71
N LYS A 57 -1.14 -14.01 -2.00
CA LYS A 57 -0.29 -14.97 -1.24
C LYS A 57 -0.95 -15.47 0.05
N TRP A 58 -1.86 -14.70 0.62
CA TRP A 58 -2.41 -14.97 1.95
C TRP A 58 -3.93 -14.85 1.94
N THR A 59 -4.59 -15.74 2.68
CA THR A 59 -6.05 -15.70 2.79
C THR A 59 -6.44 -14.54 3.70
N GLY A 60 -7.40 -13.72 3.25
CA GLY A 60 -7.90 -12.59 4.03
C GLY A 60 -6.89 -11.46 4.22
N ALA A 61 -5.93 -11.31 3.31
CA ALA A 61 -4.94 -10.24 3.36
C ALA A 61 -5.62 -8.86 3.44
N ASN A 62 -5.43 -8.15 4.54
CA ASN A 62 -6.12 -6.89 4.81
C ASN A 62 -5.15 -5.87 5.40
N TRP A 63 -5.00 -4.74 4.69
CA TRP A 63 -4.10 -3.65 5.05
C TRP A 63 -4.88 -2.52 5.74
N VAL A 64 -4.38 -2.07 6.88
CA VAL A 64 -4.99 -1.01 7.69
C VAL A 64 -3.96 0.05 8.03
N VAL A 65 -4.30 1.31 7.72
CA VAL A 65 -3.54 2.48 8.13
C VAL A 65 -3.92 2.83 9.57
N GLU A 66 -2.98 2.68 10.50
CA GLU A 66 -3.20 2.92 11.93
C GLU A 66 -2.92 4.37 12.32
N ARG A 67 -1.87 4.97 11.75
CA ARG A 67 -1.46 6.34 12.03
C ARG A 67 -1.00 7.05 10.77
N ILE A 68 -1.25 8.35 10.72
CA ILE A 68 -0.75 9.27 9.70
C ILE A 68 -0.15 10.51 10.36
N VAL A 69 0.91 11.03 9.76
CA VAL A 69 1.41 12.39 9.94
C VAL A 69 1.64 12.95 8.54
N GLU A 70 1.00 14.07 8.19
CA GLU A 70 1.10 14.67 6.86
C GLU A 70 1.37 16.18 6.92
N ASP A 71 1.97 16.69 5.86
CA ASP A 71 2.03 18.11 5.50
C ASP A 71 1.52 18.31 4.06
N GLU A 72 1.75 19.49 3.48
CA GLU A 72 1.29 19.80 2.12
C GLU A 72 1.91 18.90 1.03
N THR A 73 3.12 18.39 1.25
CA THR A 73 3.95 17.74 0.22
C THR A 73 4.31 16.29 0.54
N SER A 74 4.12 15.85 1.78
CA SER A 74 4.59 14.55 2.26
C SER A 74 3.67 13.96 3.31
N ALA A 75 3.79 12.64 3.51
CA ALA A 75 3.17 11.95 4.62
C ALA A 75 4.05 10.80 5.09
N ALA A 76 3.93 10.44 6.36
CA ALA A 76 4.45 9.21 6.93
C ALA A 76 3.31 8.46 7.63
N ILE A 77 3.30 7.14 7.50
CA ILE A 77 2.26 6.29 8.09
C ILE A 77 2.85 5.15 8.89
N GLU A 78 2.06 4.65 9.83
CA GLU A 78 2.21 3.33 10.43
C GLU A 78 1.01 2.48 9.99
N TRP A 79 1.29 1.24 9.59
CA TRP A 79 0.28 0.33 9.09
C TRP A 79 0.46 -1.08 9.63
N ARG A 80 -0.63 -1.85 9.57
CA ARG A 80 -0.63 -3.29 9.80
C ARG A 80 -1.27 -4.02 8.63
N MET A 81 -0.82 -5.25 8.38
CA MET A 81 -1.46 -6.20 7.48
C MET A 81 -1.77 -7.47 8.25
N ASP A 82 -3.04 -7.86 8.24
CA ASP A 82 -3.50 -9.15 8.73
C ASP A 82 -3.53 -10.15 7.58
N GLY A 83 -3.21 -11.40 7.86
CA GLY A 83 -3.40 -12.48 6.89
C GLY A 83 -3.41 -13.85 7.55
N GLU A 84 -3.74 -14.86 6.75
CA GLU A 84 -3.62 -16.26 7.13
C GLU A 84 -2.74 -17.01 6.13
N HIS A 85 -1.82 -17.82 6.66
CA HIS A 85 -1.01 -18.74 5.87
C HIS A 85 -1.07 -20.14 6.48
N GLN A 86 -1.57 -21.11 5.72
CA GLN A 86 -1.67 -22.51 6.12
C GLN A 86 -2.40 -22.71 7.47
N GLY A 87 -3.52 -22.00 7.67
CA GLY A 87 -4.30 -22.05 8.90
C GLY A 87 -3.75 -21.24 10.08
N ASN A 88 -2.59 -20.59 9.93
CA ASN A 88 -2.01 -19.75 10.95
C ASN A 88 -2.25 -18.28 10.62
N LYS A 89 -2.94 -17.57 11.52
CA LYS A 89 -3.12 -16.12 11.43
C LYS A 89 -1.82 -15.42 11.80
N PHE A 90 -1.52 -14.35 11.10
CA PHE A 90 -0.37 -13.50 11.38
C PHE A 90 -0.73 -12.03 11.22
N GLU A 91 0.11 -11.18 11.81
CA GLU A 91 0.09 -9.73 11.64
C GLU A 91 1.50 -9.29 11.28
N VAL A 92 1.62 -8.42 10.28
CA VAL A 92 2.85 -7.69 9.95
C VAL A 92 2.60 -6.21 10.14
N ARG A 93 3.59 -5.50 10.67
CA ARG A 93 3.55 -4.04 10.82
C ARG A 93 4.65 -3.39 10.00
N GLY A 94 4.38 -2.19 9.52
CA GLY A 94 5.33 -1.42 8.74
C GLY A 94 5.07 0.08 8.83
N SER A 95 5.98 0.82 8.21
CA SER A 95 5.88 2.26 8.06
C SER A 95 6.26 2.65 6.64
N GLU A 96 5.53 3.60 6.06
CA GLU A 96 5.80 4.11 4.72
C GLU A 96 5.90 5.63 4.74
N HIS A 97 6.73 6.17 3.85
CA HIS A 97 6.95 7.59 3.67
C HIS A 97 6.64 7.95 2.21
N TYR A 98 5.87 9.02 2.02
CA TYR A 98 5.36 9.44 0.73
C TYR A 98 5.82 10.86 0.39
N GLN A 99 6.06 11.08 -0.88
CA GLN A 99 6.15 12.40 -1.49
C GLN A 99 5.04 12.54 -2.51
N PHE A 100 4.32 13.66 -2.45
CA PHE A 100 3.21 13.97 -3.35
C PHE A 100 3.62 15.04 -4.36
N ARG A 101 2.97 15.00 -5.53
CA ARG A 101 3.10 15.97 -6.62
C ARG A 101 1.72 16.46 -7.01
#